data_AF-A0A959C203-F1
#
_entry.id   AF-A0A959C203-F1
#
_cell.length_a   1.000
_cell.length_b   1.000
_cell.length_c   1.000
_cell.angle_alpha   90.00
_cell.angle_beta   90.00
_cell.angle_gamma   90.00
#
_symmetry.space_group_name_H-M   'P 1'
#
loop_
_entity.id
_entity.type
_entity.pdbx_description
1 polymer ?
#
loop_
_entity_poly.entity_id
_entity_poly.type
_entity_poly.pdbx_seq_one_letter_code
_entity_poly.pdbx_strand_id
1 'polypeptide(L)'
;MSNPNNILPVDWDFIVDTIREEKCILLLGPEIFNVPDEPFLEKRLVEYLHYPDNPDIQNYYPGDNLFLFNSRAGKTKAYYKIKGFYDQLAAQKNELLEKLADIPFSFIINATPDKALSHIFES
;
A
#
# COMPACT_ATOMS: atom_id res chain seq x y z
N MET A 1 34.98 -6.27 -13.54
CA MET A 1 33.69 -6.57 -14.18
C MET A 1 32.96 -7.54 -13.28
N SER A 2 32.01 -7.07 -12.48
CA SER A 2 31.16 -7.89 -11.61
C SER A 2 30.05 -8.54 -12.45
N ASN A 3 29.90 -9.86 -12.34
CA ASN A 3 28.94 -10.65 -13.10
C ASN A 3 27.52 -10.42 -12.51
N PRO A 4 26.54 -9.91 -13.27
CA PRO A 4 25.23 -9.49 -12.75
C PRO A 4 24.32 -10.62 -12.25
N ASN A 5 24.75 -11.88 -12.37
CA ASN A 5 23.94 -13.07 -12.03
C ASN A 5 24.39 -13.81 -10.76
N ASN A 6 25.23 -13.21 -9.91
CA ASN A 6 25.61 -13.85 -8.65
C ASN A 6 24.55 -13.58 -7.57
N ILE A 7 23.34 -14.13 -7.75
CA ILE A 7 22.33 -14.16 -6.70
C ILE A 7 22.83 -15.19 -5.68
N LEU A 8 23.30 -14.71 -4.53
CA LEU A 8 23.64 -15.59 -3.42
C LEU A 8 22.38 -16.41 -3.06
N PRO A 9 22.51 -17.72 -2.81
CA PRO A 9 21.38 -18.53 -2.39
C PRO A 9 20.76 -17.93 -1.13
N VAL A 10 19.44 -17.78 -1.12
CA VAL A 10 18.69 -17.29 0.05
C VAL A 10 18.74 -18.36 1.12
N ASP A 11 19.26 -18.00 2.30
CA ASP A 11 19.28 -18.86 3.48
C ASP A 11 17.92 -18.76 4.21
N TRP A 12 17.00 -19.64 3.83
CA TRP A 12 15.64 -19.66 4.37
C TRP A 12 15.59 -20.06 5.84
N ASP A 13 16.47 -20.96 6.29
CA ASP A 13 16.50 -21.41 7.68
C ASP A 13 16.88 -20.25 8.60
N PHE A 14 17.91 -19.48 8.22
CA PHE A 14 18.29 -18.27 8.95
C PHE A 14 17.17 -17.22 9.01
N ILE A 15 16.47 -16.96 7.90
CA ILE A 15 15.36 -15.99 7.87
C ILE A 15 14.22 -16.46 8.78
N VAL A 16 13.83 -17.72 8.70
CA VAL A 16 12.74 -18.27 9.52
C VAL A 16 13.12 -18.22 11.00
N ASP A 17 14.35 -18.58 11.36
CA ASP A 17 14.80 -18.55 12.75
C ASP A 17 14.86 -17.13 13.30
N THR A 18 15.34 -16.16 12.53
CA THR A 18 15.35 -14.75 12.96
C THR A 18 13.95 -14.14 13.12
N ILE A 19 12.99 -14.54 12.27
CA ILE A 19 11.58 -14.17 12.44
C ILE A 19 11.01 -14.80 13.71
N ARG A 20 11.25 -16.10 13.96
CA ARG A 20 10.79 -16.80 15.18
C ARG A 20 11.38 -16.21 16.46
N GLU A 21 12.60 -15.69 16.38
CA GLU A 21 13.27 -14.99 17.48
C GLU A 21 12.83 -13.51 17.61
N GLU A 22 11.82 -13.07 16.85
CA GLU A 22 11.28 -11.70 16.85
C GLU A 22 12.33 -10.62 16.50
N LYS A 23 13.35 -10.97 15.71
CA LYS A 23 14.46 -10.07 15.33
C LYS A 23 14.22 -9.33 14.01
N CYS A 24 12.99 -9.37 13.48
CA CYS A 24 12.65 -8.83 12.17
C CYS A 24 11.57 -7.75 12.27
N ILE A 25 11.80 -6.65 11.53
CA ILE A 25 10.82 -5.60 11.29
C ILE A 25 10.24 -5.82 9.88
N LEU A 26 8.92 -5.79 9.76
CA LEU A 26 8.23 -5.85 8.48
C LEU A 26 7.91 -4.42 7.99
N LEU A 27 8.31 -4.08 6.77
CA LEU A 27 7.94 -2.84 6.09
C LEU A 27 6.99 -3.17 4.95
N LEU A 28 5.78 -2.59 4.97
CA LEU A 28 4.74 -2.80 3.98
C LEU A 28 4.45 -1.52 3.21
N GLY A 29 4.38 -1.65 1.89
CA GLY A 29 3.98 -0.61 0.95
C GLY A 29 2.64 -0.92 0.28
N PRO A 30 2.12 0.03 -0.52
CA PRO A 30 0.84 -0.11 -1.22
C PRO A 30 0.78 -1.28 -2.20
N GLU A 31 1.95 -1.78 -2.63
CA GLU A 31 2.06 -2.90 -3.56
C GLU A 31 1.49 -4.21 -3.00
N ILE A 32 1.27 -4.30 -1.68
CA ILE A 32 0.59 -5.44 -1.06
C ILE A 32 -0.87 -5.60 -1.54
N PHE A 33 -1.45 -4.54 -2.10
CA PHE A 33 -2.80 -4.52 -2.66
C PHE A 33 -2.84 -4.67 -4.19
N ASN A 34 -1.68 -4.90 -4.83
CA ASN A 34 -1.65 -5.14 -6.26
C ASN A 34 -2.26 -6.50 -6.58
N VAL A 35 -3.24 -6.49 -7.49
CA VAL A 35 -3.86 -7.70 -8.03
C VAL A 35 -3.26 -7.96 -9.41
N PRO A 36 -2.95 -9.22 -9.77
CA PRO A 36 -2.51 -9.55 -11.12
C PRO A 36 -3.49 -9.00 -12.17
N ASP A 37 -2.95 -8.45 -13.26
CA ASP A 37 -3.70 -7.87 -14.37
C ASP A 37 -4.54 -6.62 -14.02
N GLU A 38 -4.50 -6.12 -12.79
CA GLU A 38 -5.07 -4.83 -12.41
C GLU A 38 -4.05 -3.68 -12.47
N PRO A 39 -4.50 -2.44 -12.70
CA PRO A 39 -3.64 -1.29 -12.51
C PRO A 39 -3.10 -1.19 -11.08
N PHE A 40 -1.89 -0.62 -10.95
CA PHE A 40 -1.35 -0.24 -9.66
C PHE A 40 -2.31 0.65 -8.87
N LEU A 41 -2.20 0.60 -7.54
CA LEU A 41 -3.12 1.26 -6.61
C LEU A 41 -3.26 2.76 -6.88
N GLU A 42 -2.20 3.44 -7.27
CA GLU A 42 -2.18 4.86 -7.63
C GLU A 42 -3.05 5.14 -8.84
N LYS A 43 -2.96 4.30 -9.88
CA LYS A 43 -3.79 4.43 -11.08
C LYS A 43 -5.26 4.15 -10.76
N ARG A 44 -5.54 3.15 -9.93
CA ARG A 44 -6.90 2.89 -9.43
C ARG A 44 -7.46 4.09 -8.65
N LEU A 45 -6.64 4.76 -7.84
CA LEU A 45 -7.03 5.98 -7.13
C LEU A 45 -7.35 7.13 -8.10
N VAL A 46 -6.51 7.35 -9.11
CA VAL A 46 -6.71 8.39 -10.12
C VAL A 46 -8.01 8.16 -10.90
N GLU A 47 -8.26 6.91 -11.28
CA GLU A 47 -9.51 6.47 -11.95
C GLU A 47 -10.73 6.66 -11.04
N TYR A 48 -10.63 6.26 -9.76
CA TYR A 48 -11.68 6.46 -8.75
C TYR A 48 -12.01 7.95 -8.53
N LEU A 49 -10.99 8.81 -8.63
CA LEU A 49 -11.16 10.25 -8.57
C LEU A 49 -11.72 10.83 -9.87
N HIS A 50 -11.87 10.06 -10.95
CA HIS A 50 -12.32 10.51 -12.27
C HIS A 50 -11.45 11.65 -12.84
N TYR A 51 -10.14 11.64 -12.61
CA TYR A 51 -9.22 12.59 -13.26
C TYR A 51 -8.98 12.15 -14.73
N PRO A 52 -8.96 13.06 -15.73
CA PRO A 52 -8.94 14.53 -15.62
C PRO A 52 -10.30 15.23 -15.54
N ASP A 53 -11.42 14.52 -15.64
CA ASP A 53 -12.76 15.11 -15.68
C ASP A 53 -13.28 15.63 -14.32
N ASN A 54 -12.52 15.39 -13.25
CA ASN A 54 -12.88 15.82 -11.90
C ASN A 54 -12.78 17.36 -11.74
N PRO A 55 -13.90 18.06 -11.49
CA PRO A 55 -13.91 19.52 -11.40
C PRO A 55 -13.17 20.08 -10.17
N ASP A 56 -12.86 19.24 -9.18
CA ASP A 56 -12.14 19.64 -7.97
C ASP A 56 -10.61 19.54 -8.12
N ILE A 57 -10.12 18.83 -9.15
CA ILE A 57 -8.69 18.56 -9.39
C ILE A 57 -8.23 19.38 -10.60
N GLN A 58 -7.21 20.21 -10.41
CA GLN A 58 -6.60 21.00 -11.47
C GLN A 58 -5.59 20.19 -12.27
N ASN A 59 -4.74 19.43 -11.58
CA ASN A 59 -3.69 18.63 -12.21
C ASN A 59 -3.29 17.45 -11.32
N TYR A 60 -2.76 16.40 -11.94
CA TYR A 60 -2.12 15.28 -11.26
C TYR A 60 -0.67 15.15 -11.75
N TYR A 61 0.27 15.05 -10.82
CA TYR A 61 1.69 14.87 -11.08
C TYR A 61 2.05 13.41 -10.76
N PRO A 62 2.06 12.51 -11.77
CA PRO A 62 2.25 11.07 -11.55
C PRO A 62 3.63 10.72 -11.00
N GLY A 63 4.66 11.53 -11.27
CA GLY A 63 6.01 11.29 -10.74
C GLY A 63 6.12 11.42 -9.22
N ASP A 64 5.27 12.25 -8.61
CA ASP A 64 5.29 12.55 -7.18
C ASP A 64 4.04 12.05 -6.45
N ASN A 65 3.08 11.46 -7.18
CA ASN A 65 1.74 11.12 -6.68
C ASN A 65 1.01 12.30 -5.99
N LEU A 66 1.14 13.50 -6.56
CA LEU A 66 0.55 14.72 -6.03
C LEU A 66 -0.61 15.25 -6.87
N PHE A 67 -1.65 15.73 -6.21
CA PHE A 67 -2.78 16.41 -6.84
C PHE A 67 -2.75 17.91 -6.53
N LEU A 68 -2.88 18.73 -7.57
CA LEU A 68 -3.19 20.15 -7.45
C LEU A 68 -4.72 20.33 -7.53
N PHE A 69 -5.29 21.12 -6.64
CA PHE A 69 -6.73 21.30 -6.53
C PHE A 69 -7.16 22.71 -6.95
N ASN A 70 -8.32 22.83 -7.60
CA ASN A 70 -8.85 24.11 -8.10
C ASN A 70 -9.24 25.08 -6.97
N SER A 71 -9.54 24.57 -5.78
CA SER A 71 -9.90 25.37 -4.61
C SER A 71 -9.71 24.62 -3.30
N ARG A 72 -9.74 25.33 -2.18
CA ARG A 72 -9.74 24.71 -0.84
C ARG A 72 -10.93 23.78 -0.63
N ALA A 73 -12.12 24.18 -1.12
CA ALA A 73 -13.32 23.35 -1.04
C ALA A 73 -13.17 22.07 -1.89
N GLY A 74 -12.62 22.19 -3.09
CA GLY A 74 -12.33 21.05 -3.97
C GLY A 74 -11.32 20.08 -3.33
N LYS A 75 -10.24 20.61 -2.73
CA LYS A 75 -9.30 19.81 -1.94
C LYS A 75 -9.99 19.02 -0.83
N THR A 76 -10.87 19.65 -0.05
CA THR A 76 -11.61 18.96 1.02
C THR A 76 -12.52 17.86 0.47
N LYS A 77 -13.25 18.10 -0.63
CA LYS A 77 -14.07 17.06 -1.27
C LYS A 77 -13.24 15.90 -1.79
N ALA A 78 -12.14 16.19 -2.49
CA ALA A 78 -11.23 15.18 -3.00
C ALA A 78 -10.61 14.36 -1.86
N TYR A 79 -10.22 14.99 -0.75
CA TYR A 79 -9.74 14.30 0.45
C TYR A 79 -10.75 13.26 0.97
N TYR A 80 -12.03 13.62 1.08
CA TYR A 80 -13.05 12.64 1.51
C TYR A 80 -13.24 11.50 0.51
N LYS A 81 -13.11 11.76 -0.80
CA LYS A 81 -13.12 10.70 -1.82
C LYS A 81 -11.91 9.77 -1.67
N ILE A 82 -10.71 10.33 -1.51
CA ILE A 82 -9.47 9.56 -1.28
C ILE A 82 -9.61 8.70 -0.02
N LYS A 83 -10.10 9.28 1.08
CA LYS A 83 -10.37 8.53 2.31
C LYS A 83 -11.35 7.37 2.04
N GLY A 84 -12.44 7.64 1.32
CA GLY A 84 -13.43 6.61 0.96
C GLY A 84 -12.84 5.48 0.11
N PHE A 85 -11.91 5.79 -0.80
CA PHE A 85 -11.18 4.78 -1.58
C PHE A 85 -10.38 3.83 -0.68
N TYR A 86 -9.59 4.36 0.26
CA TYR A 86 -8.81 3.53 1.19
C TYR A 86 -9.68 2.81 2.22
N ASP A 87 -10.81 3.39 2.65
CA ASP A 87 -11.78 2.68 3.50
C ASP A 87 -12.38 1.48 2.75
N GLN A 88 -12.68 1.60 1.45
CA GLN A 88 -13.15 0.47 0.62
C GLN A 88 -12.06 -0.58 0.42
N LEU A 89 -10.81 -0.15 0.19
CA LEU A 89 -9.67 -1.05 0.08
C LEU A 89 -9.49 -1.87 1.36
N ALA A 90 -9.59 -1.23 2.52
CA ALA A 90 -9.45 -1.86 3.83
C ALA A 90 -10.59 -2.84 4.17
N ALA A 91 -11.75 -2.70 3.53
CA ALA A 91 -12.87 -3.62 3.70
C ALA A 91 -12.74 -4.88 2.82
N GLN A 92 -11.83 -4.88 1.84
CA GLN A 92 -11.59 -6.04 1.00
C GLN A 92 -10.79 -7.08 1.78
N LYS A 93 -11.22 -8.34 1.71
CA LYS A 93 -10.46 -9.44 2.30
C LYS A 93 -9.10 -9.56 1.59
N ASN A 94 -8.02 -9.52 2.35
CA ASN A 94 -6.67 -9.69 1.85
C ASN A 94 -5.98 -10.84 2.59
N GLU A 95 -6.01 -12.02 1.98
CA GLU A 95 -5.42 -13.24 2.57
C GLU A 95 -3.92 -13.13 2.82
N LEU A 96 -3.22 -12.27 2.07
CA LEU A 96 -1.80 -12.03 2.28
C LEU A 96 -1.57 -11.21 3.55
N LEU A 97 -2.38 -10.18 3.81
CA LEU A 97 -2.31 -9.43 5.06
C LEU A 97 -2.69 -10.29 6.27
N GLU A 98 -3.69 -11.17 6.15
CA GLU A 98 -4.05 -12.14 7.19
C GLU A 98 -2.84 -13.04 7.52
N LYS A 99 -2.21 -13.64 6.50
CA LYS A 99 -1.01 -14.47 6.69
C LYS A 99 0.17 -13.69 7.28
N LEU A 100 0.36 -12.44 6.90
CA LEU A 100 1.44 -11.60 7.42
C LEU A 100 1.21 -11.25 8.89
N ALA A 101 -0.05 -11.04 9.30
CA ALA A 101 -0.40 -10.78 10.69
C ALA A 101 -0.17 -12.00 11.61
N ASP A 102 -0.27 -13.21 11.07
CA ASP A 102 0.01 -14.46 11.80
C ASP A 102 1.51 -14.72 12.05
N ILE A 103 2.40 -13.98 11.37
CA ILE A 103 3.86 -14.14 11.51
C ILE A 103 4.37 -13.25 12.66
N PRO A 104 5.24 -13.77 13.55
CA PRO A 104 5.70 -13.04 14.76
C PRO A 104 6.77 -11.99 14.44
N PHE A 105 6.43 -10.99 13.63
CA PHE A 105 7.26 -9.80 13.47
C PHE A 105 7.22 -8.96 14.75
N SER A 106 8.38 -8.52 15.27
CA SER A 106 8.42 -7.67 16.46
C SER A 106 7.86 -6.28 16.24
N PHE A 107 7.84 -5.83 14.98
CA PHE A 107 7.30 -4.53 14.61
C PHE A 107 6.89 -4.51 13.12
N ILE A 108 5.76 -3.89 12.82
CA ILE A 108 5.25 -3.73 11.45
C ILE A 108 5.05 -2.25 11.16
N ILE A 109 5.61 -1.77 10.05
CA ILE A 109 5.40 -0.42 9.53
C ILE A 109 4.63 -0.54 8.22
N ASN A 110 3.39 -0.06 8.19
CA ASN A 110 2.60 0.07 6.96
C ASN A 110 2.63 1.52 6.48
N ALA A 111 3.13 1.74 5.25
CA ALA A 111 3.17 3.05 4.62
C ALA A 111 1.89 3.36 3.80
N THR A 112 1.03 2.36 3.61
CA THR A 112 -0.23 2.54 2.89
C THR A 112 -1.25 3.27 3.78
N PRO A 113 -1.92 4.33 3.29
CA PRO A 113 -2.82 5.15 4.12
C PRO A 113 -4.22 4.53 4.26
N ASP A 114 -4.27 3.24 4.57
CA ASP A 114 -5.48 2.45 4.82
C ASP A 114 -5.56 1.95 6.28
N LYS A 115 -6.58 1.13 6.58
CA LYS A 115 -6.81 0.54 7.90
C LYS A 115 -6.91 -0.99 7.90
N ALA A 116 -6.59 -1.65 6.78
CA ALA A 116 -6.75 -3.08 6.59
C ALA A 116 -6.00 -3.87 7.65
N LEU A 117 -4.70 -3.58 7.83
CA LEU A 117 -3.87 -4.27 8.81
C LEU A 117 -4.32 -4.01 10.25
N SER A 118 -4.72 -2.77 10.57
CA SER A 118 -5.26 -2.44 11.89
C SER A 118 -6.53 -3.23 12.20
N HIS A 119 -7.45 -3.35 11.25
CA HIS A 119 -8.68 -4.14 11.44
C HIS A 119 -8.35 -5.62 11.69
N ILE A 120 -7.35 -6.19 11.02
CA ILE A 120 -6.93 -7.59 11.24
C ILE A 120 -6.44 -7.80 12.68
N PHE A 121 -5.66 -6.88 13.24
CA PHE A 121 -5.18 -6.99 14.63
C PHE A 121 -6.25 -6.69 15.70
N GLU A 122 -7.33 -6.01 15.34
CA GLU A 122 -8.46 -5.69 16.23
C GLU A 122 -9.58 -6.75 16.20
N SER A 123 -9.50 -7.72 15.27
CA SER A 123 -10.47 -8.80 15.07
C SER A 123 -10.26 -9.97 16.04
#